data_AF-A0A438I7I2-F1
#
_entry.id   AF-A0A438I7I2-F1
#
_cell.length_a   1.000
_cell.length_b   1.000
_cell.length_c   1.000
_cell.angle_alpha   90.00
_cell.angle_beta   90.00
_cell.angle_gamma   90.00
#
_symmetry.space_group_name_H-M   'P 1'
#
loop_
_entity.id
_entity.type
_entity.pdbx_description
1 polymer ?
#
loop_
_entity_poly.entity_id
_entity_poly.type
_entity_poly.pdbx_seq_one_letter_code
_entity_poly.pdbx_strand_id
1 'polypeptide(L)'
;MAVCNTSIAQLHSNTLLLLHIFMVSFFLSLKIPFANSSLSFSFNNFDLNGHQIHFEGQTSYSGDKSFHLTRNQRDKMMNDSWRQATYREPFHLWNKALKRLVDFSTNLSFGIDSQRKFSYGDGLAFFLAPNGTQLPSDVTGGSG
;
A
#
# COMPACT_ATOMS: atom_id res chain seq x y z
N MET A 1 -64.88 -20.78 -34.26
CA MET A 1 -63.55 -21.44 -34.22
C MET A 1 -62.53 -20.36 -33.89
N ALA A 2 -62.07 -20.29 -32.65
CA ALA A 2 -61.06 -19.30 -32.25
C ALA A 2 -59.67 -19.92 -32.46
N VAL A 3 -58.92 -19.38 -33.41
CA VAL A 3 -57.55 -19.84 -33.69
C VAL A 3 -56.64 -19.24 -32.63
N CYS A 4 -56.18 -20.07 -31.69
CA CYS A 4 -55.23 -19.66 -30.67
C CYS A 4 -53.85 -19.48 -31.32
N ASN A 5 -53.31 -18.27 -31.25
CA ASN A 5 -52.06 -17.90 -31.92
C ASN A 5 -50.86 -18.20 -30.99
N THR A 6 -50.52 -19.47 -30.87
CA THR A 6 -49.47 -20.01 -30.00
C THR A 6 -48.08 -19.42 -30.29
N SER A 7 -47.83 -19.03 -31.53
CA SER A 7 -46.60 -18.35 -31.97
C SER A 7 -46.43 -16.95 -31.39
N ILE A 8 -47.51 -16.18 -31.21
CA ILE A 8 -47.46 -14.87 -30.55
C ILE A 8 -47.15 -15.01 -29.06
N ALA A 9 -47.76 -16.00 -28.40
CA ALA A 9 -47.49 -16.28 -26.98
C ALA A 9 -46.04 -16.72 -26.74
N GLN A 10 -45.48 -17.53 -27.64
CA GLN A 10 -44.07 -17.94 -27.59
C GLN A 10 -43.11 -16.76 -27.84
N LEU A 11 -43.40 -15.88 -28.80
CA LEU A 11 -42.58 -14.70 -29.06
C LEU A 11 -42.55 -13.75 -27.85
N HIS A 12 -43.71 -13.51 -27.23
CA HIS A 12 -43.86 -12.69 -26.03
C HIS A 12 -43.10 -13.28 -24.82
N SER A 13 -43.16 -14.61 -24.65
CA SER A 13 -42.43 -15.31 -23.59
C SER A 13 -40.91 -15.18 -23.74
N ASN A 14 -40.38 -15.34 -24.96
CA ASN A 14 -38.94 -15.20 -25.22
C ASN A 14 -38.44 -13.75 -25.03
N THR A 15 -39.25 -12.75 -25.38
CA THR A 15 -38.89 -11.34 -25.17
C THR A 15 -38.89 -10.96 -23.70
N LEU A 16 -39.84 -11.46 -22.90
CA LEU A 16 -39.87 -11.27 -21.45
C LEU A 16 -38.65 -11.89 -20.76
N LEU A 17 -38.26 -13.10 -21.16
CA LEU A 17 -37.07 -13.79 -20.66
C LEU A 17 -35.79 -13.01 -21.00
N LEU A 18 -35.67 -12.52 -22.24
CA LEU A 18 -34.52 -11.73 -22.69
C LEU A 18 -34.40 -10.42 -21.91
N LEU A 19 -35.52 -9.74 -21.68
CA LEU A 19 -35.56 -8.52 -20.85
C LEU A 19 -35.10 -8.82 -19.42
N HIS A 20 -35.55 -9.93 -18.83
CA HIS A 20 -35.17 -10.32 -17.48
C HIS A 20 -33.66 -10.60 -17.36
N ILE A 21 -33.10 -11.32 -18.34
CA ILE A 21 -31.65 -11.58 -18.41
C ILE A 21 -30.87 -10.27 -18.57
N PHE A 22 -31.33 -9.36 -19.44
CA PHE A 22 -30.70 -8.06 -19.64
C PHE A 22 -30.70 -7.23 -18.36
N MET A 23 -31.83 -7.17 -17.64
CA MET A 23 -31.94 -6.44 -16.39
C MET A 23 -31.04 -7.05 -15.31
N VAL A 24 -31.02 -8.38 -15.17
CA VAL A 24 -30.13 -9.07 -14.21
C VAL A 24 -28.66 -8.79 -14.53
N SER A 25 -28.26 -8.83 -15.81
CA SER A 25 -26.90 -8.49 -16.27
C SER A 25 -26.54 -7.03 -16.00
N PHE A 26 -27.47 -6.10 -16.24
CA PHE A 26 -27.30 -4.68 -15.93
C PHE A 26 -27.12 -4.44 -14.42
N PHE A 27 -27.92 -5.08 -13.56
CA PHE A 27 -27.77 -4.98 -12.11
C PHE A 27 -26.50 -5.68 -11.59
N LEU A 28 -26.07 -6.79 -12.20
CA LEU A 28 -24.79 -7.44 -11.89
C LEU A 28 -23.60 -6.54 -12.26
N SER A 29 -23.65 -5.87 -13.41
CA SER A 29 -22.61 -4.92 -13.84
C SER A 29 -22.62 -3.62 -13.04
N LEU A 30 -23.76 -3.24 -12.44
CA LEU A 30 -23.86 -2.13 -11.49
C LEU A 30 -23.26 -2.44 -10.10
N LYS A 31 -22.88 -3.69 -9.82
CA LYS A 31 -22.08 -4.02 -8.62
C LYS A 31 -20.64 -3.55 -8.82
N ILE A 32 -20.46 -2.24 -8.85
CA ILE A 32 -19.17 -1.63 -8.59
C ILE A 32 -18.84 -2.02 -7.14
N PRO A 33 -17.73 -2.73 -6.86
CA PRO A 33 -17.30 -2.92 -5.50
C PRO A 33 -16.94 -1.55 -4.95
N PHE A 34 -17.88 -0.91 -4.25
CA PHE A 34 -17.64 0.31 -3.50
C PHE A 34 -16.97 -0.09 -2.19
N ALA A 35 -15.72 -0.55 -2.30
CA ALA A 35 -14.87 -0.74 -1.15
C ALA A 35 -14.37 0.65 -0.72
N ASN A 36 -15.05 1.27 0.24
CA ASN A 36 -14.44 2.26 1.11
C ASN A 36 -13.44 1.54 2.04
N SER A 37 -12.43 0.86 1.48
CA SER A 37 -11.46 0.14 2.28
C SER A 37 -10.47 1.15 2.85
N SER A 38 -10.61 1.45 4.14
CA SER A 38 -9.56 2.13 4.90
C SER A 38 -8.36 1.18 4.99
N LEU A 39 -7.19 1.65 4.56
CA LEU A 39 -5.94 0.91 4.77
C LEU A 39 -5.49 1.11 6.21
N SER A 40 -5.27 0.01 6.95
CA SER A 40 -4.75 0.04 8.31
C SER A 40 -3.79 -1.12 8.53
N PHE A 41 -2.61 -0.81 9.06
CA PHE A 41 -1.59 -1.80 9.38
C PHE A 41 -0.85 -1.39 10.67
N SER A 42 -0.32 -2.37 11.39
CA SER A 42 0.50 -2.16 12.59
C SER A 42 1.61 -3.19 12.62
N PHE A 43 2.83 -2.72 12.89
CA PHE A 43 4.01 -3.56 13.03
C PHE A 43 4.52 -3.46 14.47
N ASN A 44 4.23 -4.48 15.27
CA ASN A 44 4.71 -4.55 16.67
C ASN A 44 6.12 -5.14 16.75
N ASN A 45 6.46 -6.00 15.79
CA ASN A 45 7.80 -6.54 15.57
C ASN A 45 8.05 -6.55 14.06
N PHE A 46 9.27 -6.19 13.66
CA PHE A 46 9.68 -6.26 12.26
C PHE A 46 10.11 -7.69 11.95
N ASP A 47 9.15 -8.54 11.64
CA ASP A 47 9.48 -9.85 11.07
C ASP A 47 10.06 -9.61 9.67
N LEU A 48 11.34 -9.93 9.51
CA LEU A 48 12.07 -9.81 8.25
C LEU A 48 11.51 -10.78 7.18
N ASN A 49 10.73 -11.79 7.58
CA ASN A 49 10.02 -12.69 6.67
C ASN A 49 8.64 -12.13 6.25
N GLY A 50 8.22 -11.01 6.83
CA GLY A 50 6.98 -10.33 6.49
C GLY A 50 7.03 -9.79 5.06
N HIS A 51 6.25 -10.37 4.17
CA HIS A 51 6.14 -9.97 2.77
C HIS A 51 5.40 -8.63 2.56
N GLN A 52 5.29 -7.79 3.60
CA GLN A 52 4.50 -6.54 3.57
C GLN A 52 5.36 -5.28 3.51
N ILE A 53 6.66 -5.37 3.85
CA ILE A 53 7.59 -4.25 3.79
C ILE A 53 8.63 -4.54 2.70
N HIS A 54 8.96 -3.53 1.92
CA HIS A 54 10.08 -3.50 1.00
C HIS A 54 11.22 -2.69 1.62
N PHE A 55 12.44 -3.20 1.55
CA PHE A 55 13.62 -2.55 2.12
C PHE A 55 14.62 -2.21 1.03
N GLU A 56 15.19 -1.01 1.11
CA GLU A 56 16.20 -0.49 0.19
C GLU A 56 17.34 0.17 1.00
N GLY A 57 18.59 0.14 0.51
CA GLY A 57 19.75 0.79 1.14
C GLY A 57 20.85 -0.15 1.67
N GLN A 58 21.86 0.43 2.32
CA GLN A 58 23.09 -0.24 2.77
C GLN A 58 23.13 -0.42 4.29
N THR A 59 22.93 -1.65 4.78
CA THR A 59 23.89 -2.46 5.58
C THR A 59 23.21 -3.67 6.26
N SER A 60 24.08 -4.58 6.70
CA SER A 60 23.92 -6.00 6.97
C SER A 60 23.11 -6.35 8.22
N TYR A 61 22.34 -7.43 8.06
CA TYR A 61 21.59 -8.16 9.08
C TYR A 61 22.31 -8.25 10.43
N SER A 62 21.68 -7.73 11.48
CA SER A 62 21.92 -8.17 12.85
C SER A 62 20.73 -9.04 13.22
N GLY A 63 20.97 -10.24 13.76
CA GLY A 63 19.95 -11.25 14.09
C GLY A 63 19.00 -10.88 15.23
N ASP A 64 18.89 -9.60 15.55
CA ASP A 64 18.05 -9.06 16.60
C ASP A 64 16.74 -8.55 16.00
N LYS A 65 15.61 -8.82 16.66
CA LYS A 65 14.24 -8.54 16.17
C LYS A 65 13.90 -7.03 16.11
N SER A 66 14.89 -6.16 16.27
CA SER A 66 14.78 -4.71 16.21
C SER A 66 15.15 -4.19 14.81
N PHE A 67 14.41 -3.19 14.32
CA PHE A 67 14.65 -2.59 13.02
C PHE A 67 15.70 -1.48 13.12
N HIS A 68 16.84 -1.68 12.46
CA HIS A 68 17.93 -0.72 12.41
C HIS A 68 17.95 -0.05 11.03
N LEU A 69 17.64 1.25 11.01
CA LEU A 69 17.68 2.08 9.79
C LEU A 69 19.09 2.46 9.36
N THR A 70 20.03 2.38 10.30
CA THR A 70 21.45 2.69 10.08
C THR A 70 22.31 1.58 10.68
N ARG A 71 23.57 1.47 10.22
CA ARG A 71 24.48 0.41 10.67
C ARG A 71 24.74 0.54 12.17
N ASN A 72 24.56 -0.53 12.93
CA ASN A 72 24.73 -0.54 14.39
C ASN A 72 25.94 -1.37 14.89
N GLN A 73 26.85 -1.79 13.99
CA GLN A 73 27.99 -2.66 14.33
C GLN A 73 29.14 -1.87 14.96
N ARG A 74 29.51 -2.20 16.20
CA ARG A 74 30.58 -1.53 16.98
C ARG A 74 31.94 -1.51 16.26
N ASP A 75 32.23 -2.52 15.45
CA ASP A 75 33.56 -2.74 14.87
C ASP A 75 33.66 -2.34 13.38
N LYS A 76 32.66 -1.64 12.82
CA LYS A 76 32.70 -1.16 11.43
C LYS A 76 32.40 0.31 11.32
N MET A 77 33.03 0.96 10.34
CA MET A 77 32.75 2.34 9.96
C MET A 77 31.25 2.49 9.66
N MET A 78 30.60 3.40 10.39
CA MET A 78 29.15 3.66 10.39
C MET A 78 28.75 4.80 9.45
N ASN A 79 29.72 5.31 8.68
CA ASN A 79 29.57 6.47 7.83
C ASN A 79 28.73 6.08 6.60
N ASP A 80 27.94 7.03 6.10
CA ASP A 80 27.17 6.93 4.85
C ASP A 80 26.17 5.75 4.78
N SER A 81 25.68 5.28 5.93
CA SER A 81 24.63 4.24 5.96
C SER A 81 23.24 4.87 5.89
N TRP A 82 22.43 4.40 4.95
CA TRP A 82 21.02 4.75 4.84
C TRP A 82 20.19 3.49 4.56
N ARG A 83 18.94 3.50 5.01
CA ARG A 83 17.96 2.47 4.72
C ARG A 83 16.57 3.08 4.63
N GLN A 84 15.77 2.57 3.71
CA GLN A 84 14.37 2.91 3.56
C GLN A 84 13.52 1.65 3.77
N ALA A 85 12.37 1.83 4.41
CA ALA A 85 11.33 0.82 4.54
C ALA A 85 10.02 1.37 3.97
N THR A 86 9.46 0.68 2.98
CA THR A 86 8.25 1.11 2.27
C THR A 86 7.20 0.01 2.38
N TYR A 87 5.97 0.38 2.77
CA TYR A 87 4.85 -0.57 2.78
C TYR A 87 4.49 -0.97 1.35
N ARG A 88 4.27 -2.27 1.10
CA ARG A 88 4.15 -2.80 -0.26
C ARG A 88 2.83 -2.46 -0.95
N GLU A 89 1.74 -2.33 -0.21
CA GLU A 89 0.45 -2.01 -0.82
C GLU A 89 0.35 -0.50 -1.07
N PRO A 90 0.00 -0.06 -2.30
CA PRO A 90 -0.17 1.35 -2.60
C PRO A 90 -1.28 1.98 -1.76
N PHE A 91 -1.00 3.16 -1.18
CA PHE A 91 -2.00 3.92 -0.45
C PHE A 91 -2.68 4.95 -1.38
N HIS A 92 -3.98 4.77 -1.59
CA HIS A 92 -4.76 5.64 -2.49
C HIS A 92 -5.22 6.91 -1.77
N LEU A 93 -4.43 7.98 -1.88
CA LEU A 93 -4.66 9.24 -1.15
C LEU A 93 -5.87 10.04 -1.64
N TRP A 94 -6.29 9.89 -2.89
CA TRP A 94 -7.34 10.72 -3.47
C TRP A 94 -8.04 10.04 -4.65
N ASN A 95 -9.34 10.27 -4.78
CA ASN A 95 -10.15 9.80 -5.90
C ASN A 95 -10.78 11.00 -6.64
N LYS A 96 -10.32 11.24 -7.88
CA LYS A 96 -10.81 12.35 -8.73
C LYS A 96 -12.30 12.24 -9.05
N ALA A 97 -12.76 11.06 -9.43
CA ALA A 97 -14.14 10.83 -9.88
C ALA A 97 -15.14 11.10 -8.75
N LEU A 98 -14.75 10.77 -7.52
CA LEU A 98 -15.57 10.96 -6.33
C LEU A 98 -15.30 12.30 -5.62
N LYS A 99 -14.30 13.08 -6.06
CA LYS A 99 -13.79 14.27 -5.38
C LYS A 99 -13.49 14.02 -3.88
N ARG A 100 -12.97 12.84 -3.56
CA ARG A 100 -12.69 12.42 -2.18
C ARG A 100 -11.19 12.42 -1.93
N LEU A 101 -10.80 13.07 -0.84
CA LEU A 101 -9.47 12.99 -0.25
C LEU A 101 -9.54 12.07 0.97
N VAL A 102 -8.45 11.36 1.24
CA VAL A 102 -8.35 10.46 2.39
C VAL A 102 -7.51 11.13 3.48
N ASP A 103 -7.94 10.97 4.73
CA ASP A 103 -7.16 11.32 5.92
C ASP A 103 -6.33 10.13 6.38
N PHE A 104 -5.21 10.38 7.05
CA PHE A 104 -4.39 9.32 7.61
C PHE A 104 -3.83 9.71 8.96
N SER A 105 -3.58 8.71 9.79
CA SER A 105 -2.91 8.84 11.07
C SER A 105 -1.80 7.81 11.14
N THR A 106 -0.64 8.22 11.64
CA THR A 106 0.52 7.34 11.81
C THR A 106 1.07 7.49 13.22
N ASN A 107 1.51 6.38 13.80
CA ASN A 107 2.23 6.36 15.07
C ASN A 107 3.52 5.57 14.85
N LEU A 108 4.65 6.22 15.13
CA LEU A 108 5.98 5.64 15.02
C LEU A 108 6.69 5.76 16.37
N SER A 109 7.27 4.67 16.83
CA SER A 109 8.21 4.65 17.95
C SER A 109 9.61 4.36 17.42
N PHE A 110 10.59 5.18 17.79
CA PHE A 110 11.99 5.00 17.38
C PHE A 110 12.95 5.40 18.50
N GLY A 111 14.18 4.86 18.44
CA GLY A 111 15.27 5.22 19.34
C GLY A 111 16.52 5.56 18.54
N ILE A 112 17.22 6.63 18.94
CA ILE A 112 18.52 7.02 18.37
C ILE A 112 19.56 6.89 19.48
N ASP A 113 20.57 6.06 19.25
CA ASP A 113 21.71 5.90 20.16
C ASP A 113 22.98 6.41 19.48
N SER A 114 23.52 7.53 19.98
CA SER A 114 24.76 8.12 19.48
C SER A 114 26.02 7.39 19.95
N GLN A 115 25.89 6.38 20.82
CA GLN A 115 27.00 5.62 21.41
C GLN A 115 28.07 6.52 22.03
N ARG A 116 27.64 7.59 22.70
CA ARG A 116 28.50 8.60 23.35
C ARG A 116 29.37 9.42 22.38
N LYS A 117 29.05 9.43 21.08
CA LYS A 117 29.72 10.32 20.13
C LYS A 117 29.18 11.75 20.25
N PHE A 118 30.08 12.72 20.22
CA PHE A 118 29.75 14.15 20.26
C PHE A 118 29.28 14.69 18.90
N SER A 119 29.68 14.04 17.80
CA SER A 119 29.19 14.31 16.45
C SER A 119 28.32 13.15 16.01
N TYR A 120 27.03 13.39 15.78
CA TYR A 120 26.05 12.39 15.39
C TYR A 120 24.98 13.01 14.47
N GLY A 121 24.45 12.19 13.56
CA GLY A 121 23.49 12.54 12.52
C GLY A 121 23.15 11.28 11.72
N ASP A 122 22.31 11.34 10.68
CA ASP A 122 21.62 12.51 10.14
C ASP A 122 20.16 12.66 10.63
N GLY A 123 19.52 11.55 11.01
CA GLY A 123 18.15 11.54 11.50
C GLY A 123 17.25 10.50 10.79
N LEU A 124 15.95 10.74 10.86
CA LEU A 124 14.90 9.87 10.30
C LEU A 124 13.76 10.72 9.76
N ALA A 125 13.10 10.25 8.69
CA ALA A 125 11.89 10.86 8.17
C ALA A 125 10.81 9.83 7.88
N PHE A 126 9.55 10.23 8.09
CA PHE A 126 8.38 9.60 7.50
C PHE A 126 7.96 10.40 6.26
N PHE A 127 7.67 9.74 5.15
CA PHE A 127 7.31 10.41 3.91
C PHE A 127 6.30 9.58 3.12
N LEU A 128 5.59 10.25 2.21
CA LEU A 128 4.74 9.63 1.19
C LEU A 128 5.41 9.85 -0.16
N ALA A 129 5.51 8.80 -0.98
CA ALA A 129 6.10 8.88 -2.31
C ALA A 129 5.19 8.19 -3.34
N PRO A 130 5.27 8.58 -4.62
CA PRO A 130 4.63 7.85 -5.71
C PRO A 130 5.03 6.38 -5.69
N ASN A 131 4.08 5.49 -6.01
CA ASN A 131 4.37 4.07 -6.11
C ASN A 131 5.45 3.80 -7.15
N GLY A 132 6.45 2.98 -6.80
CA GLY A 132 7.60 2.70 -7.66
C GLY A 132 8.72 3.74 -7.65
N THR A 133 8.69 4.71 -6.73
CA THR A 133 9.84 5.59 -6.49
C THR A 133 11.05 4.76 -6.03
N GLN A 134 12.19 4.96 -6.69
CA GLN A 134 13.49 4.40 -6.30
C GLN A 134 14.38 5.54 -5.82
N LEU A 135 15.24 5.29 -4.83
CA LEU A 135 16.20 6.32 -4.44
C LEU A 135 17.33 6.44 -5.47
N PRO A 136 17.91 7.65 -5.65
CA PRO A 136 19.15 7.82 -6.39
C PRO A 136 20.28 6.94 -5.81
N SER A 137 21.23 6.52 -6.63
CA SER A 137 22.39 5.74 -6.17
C SER A 137 23.26 6.46 -5.14
N ASP A 138 23.22 7.80 -5.15
CA ASP A 138 24.14 8.67 -4.41
C ASP A 138 23.44 9.30 -3.19
N VAL A 139 22.69 8.51 -2.43
CA VAL A 139 22.07 8.99 -1.19
C VAL A 139 23.15 9.10 -0.12
N THR A 140 23.47 10.33 0.25
CA THR A 140 24.35 10.70 1.37
C THR A 140 23.58 11.45 2.44
N GLY A 141 24.17 11.53 3.63
CA GLY A 141 23.64 12.33 4.74
C GLY A 141 23.55 13.82 4.42
N GLY A 142 22.85 14.57 5.28
CA GLY A 142 22.81 16.03 5.17
C GLY A 142 24.14 16.62 5.67
N SER A 143 24.80 17.43 4.86
CA SER A 143 25.96 18.20 5.34
C SER A 143 25.45 19.37 6.19
N GLY A 144 25.81 19.38 7.47
CA GLY A 144 25.64 20.49 8.40
C GLY A 144 27.00 21.06 8.81
#